data_AF-A0A7C2QAK9-F1
#
_entry.id   AF-A0A7C2QAK9-F1
#
_cell.length_a   1.000
_cell.length_b   1.000
_cell.length_c   1.000
_cell.angle_alpha   90.00
_cell.angle_beta   90.00
_cell.angle_gamma   90.00
#
_symmetry.space_group_name_H-M   'P 1'
#
loop_
_entity.id
_entity.type
_entity.pdbx_description
1 polymer ?
#
loop_
_entity_poly.entity_id
_entity_poly.type
_entity_poly.pdbx_seq_one_letter_code
_entity_poly.pdbx_strand_id
1 'polypeptide(L)'
;MRQTALAIALSLGLASGCTRESLRVALEAQQRADQVQQTILERQHDALRVLLYRDVLRRIEQAGGPLNDGQRAAINDVWNERDLIEFWLTQYERARALRLIGVDAKLYSDQAVVDLLWKSLASKVERAKQGLAAPAAEAVTGDR
;
A
#
# COMPACT_ATOMS: atom_id res chain seq x y z
N MET A 1 24.44 5.01 56.05
CA MET A 1 25.14 3.87 55.39
C MET A 1 24.21 2.91 54.63
N ARG A 2 22.94 2.69 55.02
CA ARG A 2 22.00 1.83 54.26
C ARG A 2 21.54 2.42 52.91
N GLN A 3 21.36 3.74 52.82
CA GLN A 3 20.90 4.41 51.59
C GLN A 3 21.97 4.48 50.49
N THR A 4 23.25 4.61 50.88
CA THR A 4 24.38 4.61 49.94
C THR A 4 24.61 3.23 49.32
N ALA A 5 24.39 2.15 50.09
CA ALA A 5 24.49 0.78 49.57
C ALA A 5 23.38 0.47 48.53
N LEU A 6 22.17 1.01 48.72
CA LEU A 6 21.06 0.82 47.78
C LEU A 6 21.29 1.58 46.46
N ALA A 7 21.82 2.80 46.52
CA ALA A 7 22.16 3.59 45.34
C ALA A 7 23.28 2.94 44.52
N ILE A 8 24.30 2.39 45.18
CA ILE A 8 25.42 1.69 44.53
C ILE A 8 24.92 0.39 43.89
N ALA A 9 24.08 -0.40 44.58
CA ALA A 9 23.49 -1.62 44.03
C ALA A 9 22.58 -1.36 42.81
N LEU A 10 21.81 -0.26 42.82
CA LEU A 10 20.97 0.13 41.69
C LEU A 10 21.81 0.59 40.48
N SER A 11 22.91 1.32 40.73
CA SER A 11 23.85 1.72 39.68
C SER A 11 24.65 0.54 39.09
N LEU A 12 25.01 -0.47 39.92
CA LEU A 12 25.68 -1.69 39.42
C LEU A 12 24.73 -2.61 38.64
N GLY A 13 23.44 -2.65 38.99
CA GLY A 13 22.42 -3.37 38.21
C GLY A 13 22.18 -2.76 36.82
N LEU A 14 22.23 -1.43 36.71
CA LEU A 14 22.15 -0.71 35.42
C LEU A 14 23.42 -0.88 34.58
N ALA A 15 24.60 -0.97 35.21
CA ALA A 15 25.88 -1.13 34.52
C ALA A 15 26.18 -2.58 34.05
N SER A 16 25.49 -3.58 34.62
CA SER A 16 25.69 -5.00 34.28
C SER A 16 24.57 -5.61 33.41
N GLY A 17 23.51 -4.86 33.11
CA GLY A 17 22.27 -5.39 32.52
C GLY A 17 22.03 -5.16 31.02
N CYS A 18 22.78 -4.28 30.36
CA CYS A 18 22.72 -4.14 28.89
C CYS A 18 23.90 -4.88 28.25
N THR A 19 23.83 -6.21 28.21
CA THR A 19 24.75 -6.95 27.35
C THR A 19 24.44 -6.58 25.90
N ARG A 20 25.46 -6.56 25.03
CA ARG A 20 25.28 -6.30 23.59
C ARG A 20 24.21 -7.21 22.97
N GLU A 21 24.09 -8.41 23.54
CA GLU A 21 23.09 -9.40 23.18
C GLU A 21 21.68 -9.04 23.66
N SER A 22 21.50 -8.49 24.88
CA SER A 22 20.18 -8.05 25.33
C SER A 22 19.67 -6.84 24.53
N LEU A 23 20.57 -5.93 24.14
CA LEU A 23 20.24 -4.82 23.25
C LEU A 23 19.89 -5.31 21.83
N ARG A 24 20.63 -6.29 21.30
CA ARG A 24 20.33 -6.93 20.02
C ARG A 24 18.95 -7.59 20.03
N VAL A 25 18.67 -8.42 21.04
CA VAL A 25 17.39 -9.11 21.17
C VAL A 25 16.24 -8.12 21.33
N ALA A 26 16.43 -7.03 22.09
CA ALA A 26 15.43 -5.98 22.23
C ALA A 26 15.15 -5.27 20.88
N LEU A 27 16.19 -4.96 20.10
CA LEU A 27 16.04 -4.36 18.77
C LEU A 27 15.36 -5.32 17.78
N GLU A 28 15.75 -6.59 17.77
CA GLU A 28 15.11 -7.60 16.91
C GLU A 28 13.64 -7.83 17.29
N ALA A 29 13.32 -7.84 18.59
CA ALA A 29 11.95 -7.94 19.07
C ALA A 29 11.12 -6.71 18.69
N GLN A 30 11.68 -5.51 18.83
CA GLN A 30 11.04 -4.27 18.40
C GLN A 30 10.79 -4.27 16.88
N GLN A 31 11.78 -4.65 16.08
CA GLN A 31 11.62 -4.75 14.62
C GLN A 31 10.52 -5.73 14.21
N ARG A 32 10.43 -6.89 14.88
CA ARG A 32 9.34 -7.85 14.62
C ARG A 32 7.98 -7.30 15.05
N ALA A 33 7.91 -6.61 16.20
CA ALA A 33 6.70 -5.98 16.66
C ALA A 33 6.23 -4.89 15.68
N ASP A 34 7.15 -4.03 15.23
CA ASP A 34 6.88 -2.98 14.25
C ASP A 34 6.39 -3.56 12.91
N GLN A 35 7.04 -4.64 12.42
CA GLN A 35 6.62 -5.33 11.20
C GLN A 35 5.21 -5.91 11.30
N VAL A 36 4.88 -6.56 12.42
CA VAL A 36 3.54 -7.12 12.65
C VAL A 36 2.52 -6.00 12.72
N GLN A 37 2.83 -4.93 13.45
CA GLN A 37 1.94 -3.78 13.63
C GLN A 37 1.68 -3.07 12.30
N GLN A 38 2.73 -2.86 11.51
CA GLN A 38 2.62 -2.32 10.15
C GLN A 38 1.76 -3.22 9.26
N THR A 39 1.98 -4.54 9.27
CA THR A 39 1.18 -5.49 8.49
C THR A 39 -0.30 -5.46 8.89
N ILE A 40 -0.60 -5.35 10.18
CA ILE A 40 -1.98 -5.25 10.67
C ILE A 40 -2.62 -3.95 10.17
N LEU A 41 -1.91 -2.83 10.28
CA LEU A 41 -2.40 -1.53 9.82
C LEU A 41 -2.66 -1.52 8.31
N GLU A 42 -1.74 -2.07 7.51
CA GLU A 42 -1.90 -2.22 6.06
C GLU A 42 -3.14 -3.05 5.72
N ARG A 43 -3.31 -4.22 6.35
CA ARG A 43 -4.49 -5.07 6.14
C ARG A 43 -5.80 -4.39 6.56
N GLN A 44 -5.79 -3.67 7.67
CA GLN A 44 -6.96 -2.91 8.14
C GLN A 44 -7.30 -1.77 7.18
N HIS A 45 -6.29 -1.07 6.69
CA HIS A 45 -6.45 0.00 5.71
C HIS A 45 -7.06 -0.53 4.41
N ASP A 46 -6.55 -1.63 3.87
CA ASP A 46 -7.10 -2.27 2.66
C ASP A 46 -8.55 -2.73 2.86
N ALA A 47 -8.84 -3.38 4.00
CA ALA A 47 -10.19 -3.82 4.34
C ALA A 47 -11.16 -2.63 4.44
N LEU A 48 -10.77 -1.55 5.11
CA LEU A 48 -11.59 -0.35 5.25
C LEU A 48 -11.88 0.30 3.90
N ARG A 49 -10.91 0.33 2.99
CA ARG A 49 -11.10 0.90 1.65
C ARG A 49 -12.13 0.11 0.87
N VAL A 50 -12.00 -1.22 0.83
CA VAL A 50 -12.99 -2.07 0.16
C VAL A 50 -14.38 -1.89 0.78
N LEU A 51 -14.48 -1.79 2.11
CA LEU A 51 -15.76 -1.55 2.79
C LEU A 51 -16.35 -0.19 2.44
N LEU A 52 -15.55 0.88 2.42
CA LEU A 52 -15.98 2.22 2.03
C LEU A 52 -16.46 2.25 0.58
N TYR A 53 -15.76 1.59 -0.33
CA TYR A 53 -16.18 1.47 -1.72
C TYR A 53 -17.56 0.82 -1.85
N ARG A 54 -17.74 -0.32 -1.19
CA ARG A 54 -19.02 -1.04 -1.18
C ARG A 54 -20.13 -0.20 -0.55
N ASP A 55 -19.84 0.55 0.51
CA ASP A 55 -20.82 1.43 1.14
C ASP A 55 -21.20 2.60 0.23
N VAL A 56 -20.24 3.22 -0.46
CA VAL A 56 -20.49 4.30 -1.43
C VAL A 56 -21.36 3.80 -2.57
N LEU A 57 -21.04 2.66 -3.18
CA LEU A 57 -21.87 2.06 -4.23
C LEU A 57 -23.30 1.82 -3.73
N ARG A 58 -23.44 1.23 -2.54
CA ARG A 58 -24.76 1.00 -1.95
C ARG A 58 -25.54 2.29 -1.72
N ARG A 59 -24.90 3.36 -1.24
CA ARG A 59 -25.54 4.67 -1.04
C ARG A 59 -25.99 5.30 -2.36
N ILE A 60 -25.19 5.16 -3.42
CA ILE A 60 -25.54 5.64 -4.76
C ILE A 60 -26.77 4.87 -5.28
N GLU A 61 -26.78 3.55 -5.13
CA GLU A 61 -27.93 2.72 -5.52
C GLU A 61 -29.20 3.07 -4.73
N GLN A 62 -29.07 3.39 -3.44
CA GLN A 62 -30.19 3.83 -2.59
C GLN A 62 -30.72 5.21 -2.97
N ALA A 63 -29.86 6.11 -3.47
CA ALA A 63 -30.23 7.48 -3.81
C ALA A 63 -30.84 7.63 -5.22
N GLY A 64 -30.46 6.77 -6.17
CA GLY A 64 -30.81 6.93 -7.58
C GLY A 64 -31.31 5.67 -8.29
N GLY A 65 -31.47 4.55 -7.58
CA GLY A 65 -31.79 3.25 -8.19
C GLY A 65 -30.54 2.47 -8.62
N PRO A 66 -30.70 1.22 -9.07
CA PRO A 66 -29.58 0.34 -9.39
C PRO A 66 -28.69 0.92 -10.49
N LEU A 67 -27.37 0.87 -10.29
CA LEU A 67 -26.38 1.36 -11.24
C LEU A 67 -26.44 0.55 -12.54
N ASN A 68 -26.45 1.24 -13.68
CA ASN A 68 -26.29 0.57 -14.97
C ASN A 68 -24.84 0.09 -15.16
N ASP A 69 -24.61 -0.80 -16.14
CA ASP A 69 -23.30 -1.42 -16.34
C ASP A 69 -22.21 -0.40 -16.72
N GLY A 70 -22.57 0.64 -17.48
CA GLY A 70 -21.64 1.71 -17.86
C GLY A 70 -21.19 2.57 -16.66
N GLN A 71 -22.09 2.86 -15.73
CA GLN A 71 -21.78 3.59 -14.49
C GLN A 71 -20.91 2.75 -13.56
N ARG A 72 -21.18 1.44 -13.45
CA ARG A 72 -20.32 0.52 -12.69
C ARG A 72 -18.91 0.45 -13.26
N ALA A 73 -18.78 0.38 -14.59
CA ALA A 73 -17.49 0.38 -15.26
C ALA A 73 -16.70 1.66 -14.97
N ALA A 74 -17.33 2.83 -15.13
CA ALA A 74 -16.69 4.12 -14.85
C ALA A 74 -16.22 4.26 -13.39
N ILE A 75 -17.02 3.81 -12.43
CA ILE A 75 -16.66 3.85 -11.01
C ILE A 75 -15.49 2.90 -10.70
N ASN A 76 -15.50 1.69 -11.28
CA ASN A 76 -14.38 0.75 -11.15
C ASN A 76 -13.08 1.30 -11.77
N ASP A 77 -13.15 2.00 -12.91
CA ASP A 77 -11.98 2.59 -13.54
C ASP A 77 -11.35 3.66 -12.66
N VAL A 78 -12.16 4.58 -12.10
CA VAL A 78 -11.67 5.59 -11.15
C VAL A 78 -11.10 4.95 -9.88
N TRP A 79 -11.71 3.87 -9.39
CA TRP A 79 -11.18 3.12 -8.25
C TRP A 79 -9.79 2.52 -8.54
N ASN A 80 -9.59 1.97 -9.73
CA ASN A 80 -8.30 1.42 -10.15
C ASN A 80 -7.23 2.52 -10.35
N GLU A 81 -7.62 3.71 -10.81
CA GLU A 81 -6.70 4.85 -10.96
C GLU A 81 -6.17 5.37 -9.62
N ARG A 82 -6.97 5.31 -8.56
CA ARG A 82 -6.53 5.67 -7.20
C ARG A 82 -5.34 4.83 -6.74
N ASP A 83 -5.35 3.53 -7.00
CA ASP A 83 -4.25 2.63 -6.61
C ASP A 83 -2.94 3.00 -7.32
N LEU A 84 -3.04 3.48 -8.58
CA LEU A 84 -1.90 4.01 -9.32
C LEU A 84 -1.36 5.29 -8.67
N ILE A 85 -2.23 6.23 -8.29
CA ILE A 85 -1.84 7.49 -7.64
C ILE A 85 -1.13 7.21 -6.32
N GLU A 86 -1.68 6.33 -5.49
CA GLU A 86 -1.08 5.99 -4.20
C GLU A 86 0.24 5.24 -4.33
N PHE A 87 0.35 4.38 -5.33
CA PHE A 87 1.63 3.76 -5.65
C PHE A 87 2.68 4.83 -5.91
N TRP A 88 2.39 5.82 -6.76
CA TRP A 88 3.33 6.89 -7.08
C TRP A 88 3.63 7.80 -5.89
N LEU A 89 2.64 8.09 -5.05
CA LEU A 89 2.84 8.82 -3.79
C LEU A 89 3.81 8.07 -2.86
N THR A 90 3.63 6.76 -2.74
CA THR A 90 4.51 5.90 -1.93
C THR A 90 5.92 5.86 -2.49
N GLN A 91 6.07 5.74 -3.82
CA GLN A 91 7.37 5.80 -4.46
C GLN A 91 8.05 7.17 -4.28
N TYR A 92 7.29 8.26 -4.35
CA TYR A 92 7.80 9.60 -4.11
C TYR A 92 8.32 9.76 -2.67
N GLU A 93 7.55 9.37 -1.66
CA GLU A 93 7.99 9.44 -0.27
C GLU A 93 9.18 8.51 0.01
N ARG A 94 9.21 7.32 -0.60
CA ARG A 94 10.36 6.41 -0.51
C ARG A 94 11.61 7.01 -1.15
N ALA A 95 11.48 7.62 -2.32
CA ALA A 95 12.58 8.32 -2.98
C ALA A 95 13.09 9.50 -2.14
N ARG A 96 12.18 10.27 -1.55
CA ARG A 96 12.49 11.37 -0.63
C ARG A 96 13.22 10.88 0.62
N ALA A 97 12.78 9.78 1.22
CA ALA A 97 13.44 9.17 2.38
C ALA A 97 14.84 8.66 2.04
N LEU A 98 15.02 8.01 0.88
CA LEU A 98 16.32 7.53 0.43
C LEU A 98 17.30 8.67 0.12
N ARG A 99 16.81 9.79 -0.44
CA ARG A 99 17.60 11.02 -0.62
C ARG A 99 18.05 11.61 0.71
N LEU A 100 17.18 11.64 1.71
CA LEU A 100 17.52 12.10 3.06
C LEU A 100 18.63 11.25 3.71
N ILE A 101 18.72 9.96 3.36
CA ILE A 101 19.71 9.02 3.87
C ILE A 101 20.97 8.97 2.98
N GLY A 102 21.00 9.71 1.85
CA GLY A 102 22.15 9.79 0.94
C GLY A 102 22.34 8.55 0.05
N VAL A 103 21.31 7.72 -0.12
CA VAL A 103 21.37 6.45 -0.88
C VAL A 103 20.52 6.58 -2.15
N ASP A 104 20.96 7.38 -3.11
CA ASP A 104 20.25 7.61 -4.38
C ASP A 104 20.25 6.38 -5.32
N ALA A 105 21.17 5.42 -5.13
CA ALA A 105 21.41 4.36 -6.11
C ALA A 105 20.39 3.19 -6.09
N LYS A 106 19.63 2.98 -4.99
CA LYS A 106 18.79 1.77 -4.83
C LYS A 106 17.41 1.85 -5.51
N LEU A 107 16.99 3.04 -5.95
CA LEU A 107 15.65 3.26 -6.50
C LEU A 107 15.48 2.73 -7.93
N TYR A 108 16.55 2.74 -8.74
CA TYR A 108 16.50 2.33 -10.15
C TYR A 108 16.58 0.82 -10.37
N SER A 109 16.91 0.04 -9.34
CA SER A 109 17.02 -1.42 -9.42
C SER A 109 15.77 -2.16 -8.94
N ASP A 110 14.70 -1.45 -8.58
CA ASP A 110 13.55 -2.08 -7.93
C ASP A 110 12.59 -2.68 -8.96
N GLN A 111 12.55 -4.02 -9.03
CA GLN A 111 11.75 -4.85 -9.93
C GLN A 111 10.27 -4.41 -9.99
N ALA A 112 9.74 -3.94 -8.85
CA ALA A 112 8.35 -3.47 -8.74
C ALA A 112 8.02 -2.30 -9.68
N VAL A 113 8.98 -1.41 -9.98
CA VAL A 113 8.78 -0.28 -10.90
C VAL A 113 8.62 -0.77 -12.35
N VAL A 114 9.41 -1.76 -12.73
CA VAL A 114 9.36 -2.39 -14.07
C VAL A 114 8.05 -3.15 -14.25
N ASP A 115 7.65 -3.94 -13.24
CA ASP A 115 6.42 -4.72 -13.28
C ASP A 115 5.17 -3.83 -13.41
N LEU A 116 5.15 -2.66 -12.76
CA LEU A 116 4.03 -1.73 -12.85
C LEU A 116 4.00 -0.94 -14.16
N LEU A 117 5.16 -0.60 -14.71
CA LEU A 117 5.27 -0.05 -16.07
C LEU A 117 4.72 -1.03 -17.11
N TRP A 118 5.09 -2.30 -16.99
CA TRP A 118 4.60 -3.36 -17.87
C TRP A 118 3.07 -3.52 -17.76
N LYS A 119 2.53 -3.59 -16.54
CA LYS A 119 1.07 -3.66 -16.31
C LYS A 119 0.32 -2.43 -16.84
N SER A 120 0.90 -1.23 -16.68
CA SER A 120 0.33 0.00 -17.25
C SER A 120 0.28 -0.08 -18.79
N LEU A 121 1.33 -0.59 -19.42
CA LEU A 121 1.35 -0.78 -20.87
C LEU A 121 0.31 -1.82 -21.31
N ALA A 122 0.27 -2.97 -20.64
CA ALA A 122 -0.65 -4.07 -20.94
C ALA A 122 -2.12 -3.62 -20.83
N SER A 123 -2.47 -2.87 -19.77
CA SER A 123 -3.84 -2.37 -19.59
C SER A 123 -4.25 -1.34 -20.64
N LYS A 124 -3.33 -0.50 -21.13
CA LYS A 124 -3.60 0.42 -22.25
C LYS A 124 -3.81 -0.34 -23.56
N VAL A 125 -3.04 -1.39 -23.79
CA VAL A 125 -3.18 -2.27 -24.96
C VAL A 125 -4.52 -3.00 -24.93
N GLU A 126 -4.93 -3.54 -23.78
CA GLU A 126 -6.25 -4.18 -23.64
C GLU A 126 -7.41 -3.20 -23.83
N ARG A 127 -7.30 -1.97 -23.31
CA ARG A 127 -8.29 -0.91 -23.60
C ARG A 127 -8.37 -0.58 -25.09
N ALA A 128 -7.24 -0.55 -25.79
CA ALA A 128 -7.22 -0.34 -27.25
C ALA A 128 -7.89 -1.49 -28.01
N LYS A 129 -7.68 -2.75 -27.59
CA LYS A 129 -8.36 -3.92 -28.17
C LYS A 129 -9.87 -3.88 -27.93
N GLN A 130 -10.31 -3.50 -26.74
CA GLN A 130 -11.73 -3.36 -26.41
C GLN A 130 -12.38 -2.23 -27.21
N GLY A 131 -11.68 -1.10 -27.41
CA GLY A 131 -12.13 -0.01 -28.28
C GLY A 131 -12.23 -0.37 -29.77
N LEU A 132 -11.40 -1.32 -30.24
CA LEU A 132 -11.48 -1.87 -31.61
C LEU A 132 -12.56 -2.96 -31.76
N ALA A 133 -12.93 -3.65 -30.68
CA ALA A 133 -13.99 -4.66 -30.68
C ALA A 133 -15.40 -4.05 -30.63
N ALA A 134 -15.56 -2.85 -30.05
CA ALA A 134 -16.83 -2.13 -29.99
C ALA A 134 -17.47 -1.87 -31.38
N PRO A 135 -16.77 -1.33 -32.40
CA PRO A 135 -17.36 -1.13 -33.73
C PRO A 135 -17.57 -2.44 -34.52
N ALA A 136 -16.87 -3.52 -34.18
CA ALA A 136 -17.07 -4.82 -34.82
C ALA A 136 -18.32 -5.56 -34.29
N ALA A 137 -18.69 -5.35 -33.01
CA ALA A 137 -19.92 -5.90 -32.45
C ALA A 137 -21.17 -5.19 -33.01
N GLU A 138 -21.09 -3.88 -33.25
CA GLU A 138 -22.20 -3.07 -33.78
C GLU A 138 -22.50 -3.40 -35.27
N ALA A 139 -21.48 -3.78 -36.05
CA ALA A 139 -21.64 -4.22 -37.43
C ALA A 139 -22.26 -5.62 -37.59
N VAL A 140 -22.17 -6.49 -36.58
CA VAL A 140 -22.70 -7.87 -36.63
C VAL A 140 -24.15 -7.95 -36.12
N THR A 141 -24.58 -7.00 -35.28
CA THR A 141 -25.97 -6.94 -34.77
C THR A 141 -26.93 -6.11 -35.64
N GLY A 142 -26.43 -5.41 -36.67
CA GLY A 142 -27.22 -4.56 -37.56
C GLY A 142 -27.87 -5.24 -38.77
N ASP A 143 -27.70 -6.56 -38.95
CA ASP A 143 -28.22 -7.30 -40.11
C ASP A 143 -29.35 -8.29 -39.74
N ARG A 144 -30.26 -7.86 -38.84
CA ARG A 144 -31.53 -8.55 -38.57
C ARG A 144 -32.70 -7.59 -38.41
#